data_AF-A0A7L9TZI0-F1
#
_entry.id   AF-A0A7L9TZI0-F1
#
_cell.length_a   1.000
_cell.length_b   1.000
_cell.length_c   1.000
_cell.angle_alpha   90.00
_cell.angle_beta   90.00
_cell.angle_gamma   90.00
#
_symmetry.space_group_name_H-M   'P 1'
#
loop_
_entity.id
_entity.type
_entity.pdbx_description
1 polymer ?
#
loop_
_entity_poly.entity_id
_entity_poly.type
_entity_poly.pdbx_seq_one_letter_code
_entity_poly.pdbx_strand_id
1 'polypeptide(L)'
;MAEYNKLQIASQLLLSAARDFETATTDTDYVKCILLAGAVVNVCYPIVEELGGKTSQRETAELATKLTELRTGATLDEKARDALIKRFIGSDVFVYNALKHAGDRRKNVAATNDIFFEADLKHEARELILIAIDNFRLLPHSPGAIANFDPELLTLVNSPWPLGRR
;
A
#
# COMPACT_ATOMS: atom_id res chain seq x y z
N MET A 1 10.93 -25.04 15.26
CA MET A 1 10.42 -24.05 14.28
C MET A 1 10.66 -22.67 14.85
N ALA A 2 10.98 -21.69 14.02
CA ALA A 2 11.12 -20.30 14.45
C ALA A 2 9.78 -19.57 14.33
N GLU A 3 9.47 -18.72 15.30
CA GLU A 3 8.34 -17.79 15.28
C GLU A 3 8.78 -16.46 14.67
N TYR A 4 7.95 -15.88 13.80
CA TYR A 4 8.25 -14.63 13.11
C TYR A 4 7.17 -13.57 13.37
N ASN A 5 7.59 -12.38 13.78
CA ASN A 5 6.69 -11.23 13.94
C ASN A 5 6.47 -10.55 12.58
N LYS A 6 5.20 -10.50 12.11
CA LYS A 6 4.84 -9.89 10.83
C LYS A 6 5.13 -8.39 10.75
N LEU A 7 5.02 -7.65 11.86
CA LEU A 7 5.36 -6.23 11.90
C LEU A 7 6.86 -6.00 11.75
N GLN A 8 7.68 -6.86 12.35
CA GLN A 8 9.13 -6.82 12.18
C GLN A 8 9.53 -7.15 10.73
N ILE A 9 8.87 -8.11 10.10
CA ILE A 9 9.10 -8.39 8.67
C ILE A 9 8.65 -7.19 7.83
N ALA A 10 7.45 -6.65 8.06
CA ALA A 10 6.96 -5.49 7.32
C ALA A 10 7.91 -4.29 7.43
N SER A 11 8.51 -4.08 8.61
CA SER A 11 9.48 -3.01 8.82
C SER A 11 10.74 -3.17 7.97
N GLN A 12 11.25 -4.40 7.85
CA GLN A 12 12.39 -4.75 7.00
C GLN A 12 12.05 -4.64 5.50
N LEU A 13 10.86 -5.07 5.10
CA LEU A 13 10.38 -4.95 3.72
C LEU A 13 10.23 -3.47 3.31
N LEU A 14 9.70 -2.62 4.21
CA LEU A 14 9.55 -1.19 3.96
C LEU A 14 10.91 -0.52 3.76
N LEU A 15 11.86 -0.80 4.65
CA LEU A 15 13.21 -0.26 4.56
C LEU A 15 13.91 -0.73 3.28
N SER A 16 13.74 -2.00 2.91
CA SER A 16 14.30 -2.55 1.67
C SER A 16 13.69 -1.88 0.44
N ALA A 17 12.37 -1.72 0.40
CA ALA A 17 11.68 -1.06 -0.70
C ALA A 17 12.17 0.39 -0.91
N ALA A 18 12.31 1.14 0.19
CA ALA A 18 12.78 2.53 0.14
C ALA A 18 14.24 2.63 -0.33
N ARG A 19 15.15 1.79 0.19
CA ARG A 19 16.55 1.76 -0.23
C ARG A 19 16.71 1.36 -1.69
N ASP A 20 16.04 0.28 -2.09
CA ASP A 20 16.10 -0.23 -3.45
C ASP A 20 15.59 0.82 -4.44
N PHE A 21 14.52 1.56 -4.10
CA PHE A 21 13.97 2.61 -4.95
C PHE A 21 14.97 3.73 -5.26
N GLU A 22 15.74 4.18 -4.26
CA GLU A 22 16.74 5.25 -4.43
C GLU A 22 17.90 4.84 -5.37
N THR A 23 18.11 3.54 -5.54
CA THR A 23 19.16 2.98 -6.42
C THR A 23 18.60 2.30 -7.68
N ALA A 24 17.28 2.30 -7.85
CA ALA A 24 16.59 1.63 -8.92
C ALA A 24 16.89 2.29 -10.28
N THR A 25 17.28 1.48 -11.25
CA THR A 25 17.58 1.95 -12.61
C THR A 25 16.79 1.20 -13.69
N THR A 26 16.12 0.11 -13.30
CA THR A 26 15.38 -0.75 -14.21
C THR A 26 13.93 -0.95 -13.75
N ASP A 27 13.06 -1.32 -14.68
CA ASP A 27 11.66 -1.66 -14.39
C ASP A 27 11.53 -2.79 -13.37
N THR A 28 12.46 -3.75 -13.38
CA THR A 28 12.46 -4.87 -12.43
C THR A 28 12.76 -4.40 -11.01
N ASP A 29 13.62 -3.39 -10.84
CA ASP A 29 13.89 -2.78 -9.54
C ASP A 29 12.62 -2.11 -8.98
N TYR A 30 11.92 -1.34 -9.82
CA TYR A 30 10.66 -0.70 -9.42
C TYR A 30 9.56 -1.73 -9.11
N VAL A 31 9.46 -2.82 -9.89
CA VAL A 31 8.55 -3.94 -9.59
C VAL A 31 8.86 -4.57 -8.23
N LYS A 32 10.14 -4.78 -7.90
CA LYS A 32 10.55 -5.28 -6.58
C LYS A 32 10.07 -4.34 -5.48
N CYS A 33 10.29 -3.03 -5.62
CA CYS A 33 9.80 -2.03 -4.67
C CYS A 33 8.27 -2.09 -4.49
N ILE A 34 7.51 -2.19 -5.59
CA ILE A 34 6.04 -2.31 -5.57
C ILE A 34 5.60 -3.56 -4.79
N LEU A 35 6.22 -4.71 -5.04
CA LEU A 35 5.88 -5.96 -4.37
C LEU A 35 6.17 -5.89 -2.87
N LEU A 36 7.31 -5.32 -2.48
CA LEU A 36 7.70 -5.14 -1.09
C LEU A 36 6.75 -4.17 -0.37
N ALA A 37 6.54 -2.97 -0.92
CA ALA A 37 5.66 -1.97 -0.33
C ALA A 37 4.20 -2.44 -0.27
N GLY A 38 3.70 -3.09 -1.32
CA GLY A 38 2.37 -3.68 -1.33
C GLY A 38 2.18 -4.75 -0.26
N ALA A 39 3.20 -5.58 0.00
CA ALA A 39 3.16 -6.53 1.12
C ALA A 39 3.06 -5.80 2.48
N VAL A 40 3.82 -4.71 2.68
CA VAL A 40 3.74 -3.88 3.89
C VAL A 40 2.33 -3.32 4.08
N VAL A 41 1.74 -2.75 3.03
CA VAL A 41 0.35 -2.24 3.07
C VAL A 41 -0.63 -3.33 3.51
N ASN A 42 -0.53 -4.54 2.94
CA ASN A 42 -1.44 -5.64 3.28
C ASN A 42 -1.22 -6.22 4.69
N VAL A 43 -0.04 -6.03 5.29
CA VAL A 43 0.21 -6.37 6.69
C VAL A 43 -0.35 -5.28 7.62
N CYS A 44 -0.12 -4.01 7.31
CA CYS A 44 -0.46 -2.90 8.19
C CYS A 44 -1.97 -2.58 8.16
N TYR A 45 -2.59 -2.58 6.98
CA TYR A 45 -3.98 -2.14 6.78
C TYR A 45 -4.98 -2.82 7.72
N PRO A 46 -5.03 -4.16 7.84
CA PRO A 46 -6.01 -4.81 8.72
C PRO A 46 -5.82 -4.45 10.19
N ILE A 47 -4.57 -4.27 10.62
CA ILE A 47 -4.23 -3.91 12.00
C ILE A 47 -4.66 -2.47 12.29
N VAL A 48 -4.40 -1.54 11.36
CA VAL A 48 -4.83 -0.14 11.49
C VAL A 48 -6.36 -0.06 11.58
N GLU A 49 -7.08 -0.78 10.74
CA GLU A 49 -8.55 -0.83 10.80
C GLU A 49 -9.06 -1.43 12.12
N GLU A 50 -8.47 -2.53 12.59
CA GLU A 50 -8.85 -3.17 13.84
C GLU A 50 -8.68 -2.24 15.05
N LEU A 51 -7.65 -1.39 15.02
CA LEU A 51 -7.39 -0.39 16.06
C LEU A 51 -8.26 0.88 15.94
N GLY A 52 -9.20 0.91 14.98
CA GLY A 52 -10.08 2.05 14.73
C GLY A 52 -9.41 3.23 14.01
N GLY A 53 -8.20 3.03 13.48
CA GLY A 53 -7.52 4.00 12.64
C GLY A 53 -8.08 4.03 11.22
N LYS A 54 -7.82 5.12 10.49
CA LYS A 54 -8.08 5.21 9.05
C LYS A 54 -6.76 5.43 8.33
N THR A 55 -6.53 4.65 7.28
CA THR A 55 -5.39 4.85 6.39
C THR A 55 -5.63 6.07 5.49
N SER A 56 -4.57 6.71 5.02
CA SER A 56 -4.65 7.83 4.06
C SER A 56 -5.41 7.43 2.78
N GLN A 57 -5.24 6.18 2.34
CA GLN A 57 -6.00 5.59 1.23
C GLN A 57 -7.50 5.55 1.51
N ARG A 58 -7.90 5.14 2.73
CA ARG A 58 -9.32 5.08 3.10
C ARG A 58 -9.93 6.48 3.20
N GLU A 59 -9.22 7.44 3.78
CA GLU A 59 -9.68 8.83 3.85
C GLU A 59 -9.85 9.45 2.45
N THR A 60 -8.87 9.23 1.57
CA THR A 60 -8.92 9.70 0.18
C THR A 60 -10.07 9.04 -0.59
N ALA A 61 -10.27 7.73 -0.40
CA ALA A 61 -11.36 6.99 -1.01
C ALA A 61 -12.75 7.43 -0.50
N GLU A 62 -12.87 7.74 0.80
CA GLU A 62 -14.08 8.31 1.40
C GLU A 62 -14.39 9.70 0.81
N LEU A 63 -13.37 10.55 0.64
CA LEU A 63 -13.52 11.86 0.01
C LEU A 63 -13.92 11.75 -1.47
N ALA A 64 -13.24 10.89 -2.24
CA ALA A 64 -13.55 10.65 -3.65
C ALA A 64 -14.97 10.09 -3.84
N THR A 65 -15.40 9.22 -2.93
CA THR A 65 -16.77 8.71 -2.87
C THR A 65 -17.77 9.84 -2.64
N LYS A 66 -17.52 10.71 -1.65
CA LYS A 66 -18.38 11.87 -1.36
C LYS A 66 -18.44 12.86 -2.52
N LEU A 67 -17.32 13.13 -3.19
CA LEU A 67 -17.28 13.97 -4.39
C LEU A 67 -18.10 13.35 -5.54
N THR A 68 -18.07 12.01 -5.66
CA THR A 68 -18.88 11.29 -6.65
C THR A 68 -20.37 11.45 -6.37
N GLU A 69 -20.82 11.29 -5.12
CA GLU A 69 -22.22 11.52 -4.71
C GLU A 69 -22.68 12.95 -5.02
N LEU A 70 -21.87 13.95 -4.68
CA LEU A 70 -22.16 15.35 -4.97
C LEU A 70 -22.27 15.61 -6.48
N ARG A 71 -21.41 14.98 -7.29
CA ARG A 71 -21.41 15.14 -8.75
C ARG A 71 -22.60 14.45 -9.42
N THR A 72 -23.00 13.27 -8.93
CA THR A 72 -24.10 12.50 -9.53
C THR A 72 -25.47 12.87 -8.97
N GLY A 73 -25.52 13.57 -7.83
CA GLY A 73 -26.75 13.85 -7.10
C GLY A 73 -27.38 12.60 -6.46
N ALA A 74 -26.67 11.47 -6.47
CA ALA A 74 -27.14 10.21 -5.91
C ALA A 74 -26.56 10.00 -4.51
N THR A 75 -27.43 9.72 -3.54
CA THR A 75 -27.03 9.24 -2.22
C THR A 75 -26.81 7.74 -2.30
N LEU A 76 -25.58 7.27 -2.03
CA LEU A 76 -25.29 5.83 -2.00
C LEU A 76 -25.78 5.23 -0.68
N ASP A 77 -26.31 4.01 -0.75
CA ASP A 77 -26.50 3.21 0.47
C ASP A 77 -25.14 2.76 1.03
N GLU A 78 -25.13 2.28 2.28
CA GLU A 78 -23.90 1.91 2.98
C GLU A 78 -23.08 0.86 2.22
N LYS A 79 -23.75 -0.11 1.60
CA LYS A 79 -23.10 -1.19 0.86
C LYS A 79 -22.46 -0.69 -0.44
N ALA A 80 -23.14 0.18 -1.17
CA ALA A 80 -22.66 0.79 -2.40
C ALA A 80 -21.51 1.75 -2.12
N ARG A 81 -21.60 2.52 -1.03
CA ARG A 81 -20.53 3.40 -0.56
C ARG A 81 -19.27 2.61 -0.22
N ASP A 82 -19.40 1.54 0.55
CA ASP A 82 -18.29 0.65 0.90
C ASP A 82 -17.66 -0.01 -0.32
N ALA A 83 -18.47 -0.44 -1.30
CA ALA A 83 -17.97 -1.00 -2.55
C ALA A 83 -17.17 0.04 -3.36
N LEU A 84 -17.61 1.30 -3.38
CA LEU A 84 -16.92 2.39 -4.08
C LEU A 84 -15.60 2.77 -3.38
N ILE A 85 -15.61 2.87 -2.05
CA ILE A 85 -14.40 3.09 -1.25
C ILE A 85 -13.36 1.99 -1.53
N LYS A 86 -13.79 0.71 -1.48
CA LYS A 86 -12.91 -0.43 -1.79
C LYS A 86 -12.36 -0.37 -3.22
N ARG A 87 -13.12 0.16 -4.17
CA ARG A 87 -12.67 0.35 -5.55
C ARG A 87 -11.58 1.40 -5.66
N PHE A 88 -11.72 2.54 -4.96
CA PHE A 88 -10.68 3.58 -4.91
C PHE A 88 -9.42 3.08 -4.21
N ILE A 89 -9.54 2.40 -3.07
CA ILE A 89 -8.37 1.77 -2.43
C ILE A 89 -7.72 0.74 -3.36
N GLY A 90 -8.53 -0.02 -4.09
CA GLY A 90 -8.06 -1.00 -5.07
C GLY A 90 -7.29 -0.39 -6.25
N SER A 91 -7.57 0.88 -6.62
CA SER A 91 -6.76 1.58 -7.62
C SER A 91 -5.39 1.98 -7.09
N ASP A 92 -5.29 2.38 -5.81
CA ASP A 92 -4.01 2.78 -5.20
C ASP A 92 -3.01 1.60 -5.07
N VAL A 93 -3.51 0.36 -5.16
CA VAL A 93 -2.70 -0.86 -5.18
C VAL A 93 -2.85 -1.65 -6.47
N PHE A 94 -3.28 -0.99 -7.56
CA PHE A 94 -3.58 -1.65 -8.83
C PHE A 94 -2.39 -2.45 -9.36
N VAL A 95 -1.21 -1.82 -9.48
CA VAL A 95 -0.02 -2.47 -10.04
C VAL A 95 0.44 -3.63 -9.18
N TYR A 96 0.42 -3.47 -7.85
CA TYR A 96 0.68 -4.57 -6.92
C TYR A 96 -0.30 -5.74 -7.12
N ASN A 97 -1.59 -5.46 -7.30
CA ASN A 97 -2.60 -6.49 -7.53
C ASN A 97 -2.43 -7.18 -8.89
N ALA A 98 -2.10 -6.44 -9.94
CA ALA A 98 -1.81 -6.97 -11.27
C ALA A 98 -0.57 -7.87 -11.27
N LEU A 99 0.44 -7.56 -10.44
CA LEU A 99 1.65 -8.37 -10.32
C LEU A 99 1.44 -9.61 -9.44
N LYS A 100 0.64 -9.52 -8.36
CA LYS A 100 0.46 -10.63 -7.40
C LYS A 100 -0.55 -11.68 -7.85
N HIS A 101 -1.37 -11.37 -8.86
CA HIS A 101 -2.41 -12.24 -9.38
C HIS A 101 -2.33 -12.30 -10.89
N ALA A 102 -2.51 -13.50 -11.45
CA ALA A 102 -2.77 -13.68 -12.86
C ALA A 102 -4.18 -14.26 -13.01
N GLY A 103 -5.04 -13.53 -13.73
CA GLY A 103 -6.45 -13.85 -13.91
C GLY A 103 -7.31 -13.45 -12.71
N ASP A 104 -8.62 -13.43 -12.94
CA ASP A 104 -9.63 -13.09 -11.93
C ASP A 104 -10.80 -14.06 -12.07
N ARG A 105 -10.88 -15.04 -11.16
CA ARG A 105 -11.98 -16.03 -11.13
C ARG A 105 -13.35 -15.38 -10.91
N ARG A 106 -13.43 -14.25 -10.22
CA ARG A 106 -14.71 -13.57 -9.96
C ARG A 106 -15.23 -12.87 -11.21
N LYS A 107 -14.31 -12.47 -12.10
CA LYS A 107 -14.62 -11.84 -13.39
C LYS A 107 -14.49 -12.80 -14.58
N ASN A 108 -14.25 -14.09 -14.32
CA ASN A 108 -13.99 -15.11 -15.34
C ASN A 108 -12.85 -14.75 -16.32
N VAL A 109 -11.79 -14.10 -15.81
CA VAL A 109 -10.59 -13.78 -16.59
C VAL A 109 -9.57 -14.90 -16.41
N ALA A 110 -9.20 -15.56 -17.49
CA ALA A 110 -8.14 -16.57 -17.50
C ALA A 110 -6.76 -15.91 -17.35
N ALA A 111 -5.84 -16.57 -16.63
CA ALA A 111 -4.48 -16.06 -16.41
C ALA A 111 -3.73 -15.77 -17.72
N THR A 112 -3.95 -16.56 -18.77
CA THR A 112 -3.34 -16.34 -20.11
C THR A 112 -3.79 -15.05 -20.77
N ASN A 113 -4.95 -14.52 -20.38
CA ASN A 113 -5.52 -13.30 -20.92
C ASN A 113 -5.20 -12.08 -20.04
N ASP A 114 -4.47 -12.27 -18.94
CA ASP A 114 -4.16 -11.26 -17.92
C ASP A 114 -2.64 -11.19 -17.70
N ILE A 115 -1.91 -11.01 -18.80
CA ILE A 115 -0.45 -10.98 -18.84
C ILE A 115 0.13 -9.60 -19.15
N PHE A 116 -0.75 -8.62 -19.43
CA PHE A 116 -0.37 -7.25 -19.78
C PHE A 116 -1.08 -6.26 -18.86
N PHE A 117 -0.34 -5.26 -18.39
CA PHE A 117 -0.87 -4.07 -17.73
C PHE A 117 -0.01 -2.87 -18.12
N GLU A 118 -0.59 -1.68 -18.09
CA GLU A 118 0.11 -0.42 -18.38
C GLU A 118 0.28 0.36 -17.09
N ALA A 119 1.50 0.84 -16.81
CA ALA A 119 1.82 1.60 -15.62
C ALA A 119 3.13 2.39 -15.78
N ASP A 120 3.25 3.51 -15.07
CA ASP A 120 4.54 4.15 -14.78
C ASP A 120 5.11 3.49 -13.51
N LEU A 121 5.93 2.45 -13.70
CA LEU A 121 6.44 1.64 -12.59
C LEU A 121 7.21 2.45 -11.55
N LYS A 122 7.92 3.51 -11.97
CA LYS A 122 8.66 4.37 -11.05
C LYS A 122 7.72 5.20 -10.20
N HIS A 123 6.71 5.82 -10.82
CA HIS A 123 5.71 6.58 -10.09
C HIS A 123 4.93 5.68 -9.12
N GLU A 124 4.49 4.52 -9.57
CA GLU A 124 3.72 3.55 -8.79
C GLU A 124 4.51 3.01 -7.60
N ALA A 125 5.79 2.68 -7.80
CA ALA A 125 6.68 2.29 -6.71
C ALA A 125 6.79 3.40 -5.66
N ARG A 126 6.95 4.65 -6.08
CA ARG A 126 7.06 5.80 -5.17
C ARG A 126 5.80 5.99 -4.33
N GLU A 127 4.63 6.06 -4.99
CA GLU A 127 3.37 6.29 -4.28
C GLU A 127 3.04 5.15 -3.33
N LEU A 128 3.28 3.90 -3.75
CA LEU A 128 3.01 2.75 -2.89
C LEU A 128 3.95 2.68 -1.68
N ILE A 129 5.22 3.10 -1.82
CA ILE A 129 6.14 3.25 -0.69
C ILE A 129 5.62 4.32 0.27
N LEU A 130 5.18 5.48 -0.22
CA LEU A 130 4.62 6.55 0.63
C LEU A 130 3.39 6.06 1.42
N ILE A 131 2.48 5.36 0.75
CA ILE A 131 1.33 4.73 1.39
C ILE A 131 1.77 3.73 2.46
N ALA A 132 2.78 2.91 2.16
CA ALA A 132 3.31 1.95 3.12
C ALA A 132 3.91 2.64 4.35
N ILE A 133 4.64 3.75 4.16
CA ILE A 133 5.17 4.59 5.25
C ILE A 133 4.01 5.13 6.10
N ASP A 134 2.99 5.73 5.48
CA ASP A 134 1.86 6.31 6.19
C ASP A 134 1.07 5.26 6.99
N ASN A 135 0.82 4.09 6.40
CA ASN A 135 0.15 3.00 7.10
C ASN A 135 1.01 2.47 8.27
N PHE A 136 2.33 2.40 8.10
CA PHE A 136 3.23 1.93 9.15
C PHE A 136 3.30 2.88 10.34
N ARG A 137 3.19 4.21 10.11
CA ARG A 137 3.13 5.24 11.17
C ARG A 137 1.93 5.10 12.09
N LEU A 138 0.83 4.53 11.60
CA LEU A 138 -0.41 4.35 12.36
C LEU A 138 -0.36 3.12 13.29
N LEU A 139 0.68 2.30 13.21
CA LEU A 139 0.82 1.11 14.04
C LEU A 139 1.28 1.45 15.46
N PRO A 140 0.81 0.69 16.48
CA PRO A 140 1.12 0.97 17.87
C PRO A 140 2.56 0.59 18.22
N HIS A 141 3.41 1.59 18.50
CA HIS A 141 4.84 1.43 18.88
C HIS A 141 5.09 0.85 20.28
N SER A 142 4.20 -0.01 20.80
CA SER A 142 4.31 -0.53 22.18
C SER A 142 5.46 -1.53 22.38
N PRO A 143 6.03 -1.62 23.60
CA PRO A 143 7.05 -2.61 23.94
C PRO A 143 6.50 -4.04 23.75
N GLY A 144 7.14 -4.82 22.88
CA GLY A 144 6.72 -6.18 22.51
C GLY A 144 6.17 -6.31 21.08
N ALA A 145 5.55 -5.25 20.53
CA ALA A 145 5.22 -5.18 19.11
C ALA A 145 6.41 -4.65 18.28
N ILE A 146 7.22 -3.78 18.90
CA ILE A 146 8.11 -2.80 18.26
C ILE A 146 9.45 -2.67 19.03
N ALA A 147 9.96 -3.76 19.63
CA ALA A 147 11.25 -3.70 20.32
C ALA A 147 12.42 -3.62 19.30
N ASN A 148 13.14 -2.49 19.32
CA ASN A 148 14.34 -2.16 18.51
C ASN A 148 14.10 -2.02 17.00
N PHE A 149 13.32 -1.03 16.58
CA PHE A 149 13.37 -0.62 15.17
C PHE A 149 14.74 -0.03 14.83
N ASP A 150 15.21 -0.41 13.64
CA ASP A 150 16.39 0.16 12.99
C ASP A 150 16.28 1.70 13.01
N PRO A 151 17.29 2.43 13.51
CA PRO A 151 17.31 3.89 13.48
C PRO A 151 17.04 4.47 12.09
N GLU A 152 17.40 3.75 11.04
CA GLU A 152 17.13 4.13 9.67
C GLU A 152 15.64 4.04 9.32
N LEU A 153 14.96 3.00 9.79
CA LEU A 153 13.50 2.91 9.67
C LEU A 153 12.81 4.05 10.41
N LEU A 154 13.27 4.38 11.63
CA LEU A 154 12.75 5.54 12.36
C LEU A 154 12.97 6.84 11.58
N THR A 155 14.11 6.98 10.92
CA THR A 155 14.39 8.14 10.06
C THR A 155 13.45 8.17 8.85
N LEU A 156 13.28 7.03 8.17
CA LEU A 156 12.39 6.86 7.02
C LEU A 156 10.96 7.25 7.36
N VAL A 157 10.41 6.74 8.48
CA VAL A 157 9.03 7.02 8.86
C VAL A 157 8.86 8.41 9.47
N ASN A 158 9.88 9.10 9.95
CA ASN A 158 9.72 10.44 10.54
C ASN A 158 10.19 11.58 9.64
N SER A 159 10.71 11.29 8.44
CA SER A 159 11.21 12.29 7.50
C SER A 159 10.36 12.35 6.22
N PRO A 160 10.42 13.46 5.46
CA PRO A 160 9.96 13.47 4.07
C PRO A 160 10.74 12.43 3.25
N TRP A 161 10.04 11.61 2.46
CA TRP A 161 10.63 10.63 1.56
C TRP A 161 10.21 10.92 0.10
N PRO A 162 11.08 10.74 -0.91
CA PRO A 162 12.49 10.31 -0.84
C PRO A 162 13.38 11.30 -0.08
N LEU A 163 14.45 10.80 0.53
CA LEU A 163 15.40 11.64 1.31
C LEU A 163 16.27 12.52 0.39
N GLY A 164 16.18 12.30 -0.93
CA GLY A 164 16.77 13.14 -1.98
C GLY A 164 16.01 14.45 -2.18
N ARG A 165 16.75 15.56 -2.07
CA ARG A 165 16.27 16.95 -2.20
C ARG A 165 15.71 17.25 -3.60
N ARG A 166 14.87 18.29 -3.63
CA ARG A 166 14.50 19.13 -4.79
C ARG A 166 15.57 19.22 -5.88
#